data_AF-C9ZF14-F1
#
_entry.id   AF-C9ZF14-F1
#
_cell.length_a   1.000
_cell.length_b   1.000
_cell.length_c   1.000
_cell.angle_alpha   90.00
_cell.angle_beta   90.00
_cell.angle_gamma   90.00
#
_symmetry.space_group_name_H-M   'P 1'
#
loop_
_entity.id
_entity.type
_entity.pdbx_description
1 polymer ?
#
loop_
_entity_poly.entity_id
_entity_poly.type
_entity_poly.pdbx_seq_one_letter_code
_entity_poly.pdbx_strand_id
1 'polypeptide(L)'
;MTPASNPTPEGSVPVTPELTDSARNFRLRMAVIDRESEAALDMTCDRYGRTVHADAAAAARVRRNRAAVEAYTTQLAPHADALLDAARRALDELPPARHLAGWRAVLDALAASAAEIRRALDQPDIPGSPAELARHSALWPHLTAWAEHSSIASNLADQHKHHRHKAPLTDEEQQMWTEMAQAAQQRGELERTESWYAADGQPIPLAHLVENDDSTLVALRGDPDAPGWQVIGHYAHECEAGKALPAPVPPGVLRADVSRFNRPAPAPEVSLQELIRDVVEGQAAGDASEALLGAVQRGYISGPMVRLRELLETSGQFAGALESVQGRQIAARLAALGRQIEFLTREVEEAAEDLGATVAVLPPHRTPVLRIRPRPAVDTTPPHSAAPHQHASPPARHR
;
A
#
# COMPACT_ATOMS: atom_id res chain seq x y z
N MET A 1 -61.50 30.42 13.77
CA MET A 1 -60.16 30.51 14.37
C MET A 1 -59.64 29.09 14.48
N THR A 2 -58.69 28.75 13.62
CA THR A 2 -58.05 27.42 13.53
C THR A 2 -56.55 27.70 13.35
N PRO A 3 -55.65 27.08 14.13
CA PRO A 3 -54.26 27.55 14.23
C PRO A 3 -53.42 27.10 13.03
N ALA A 4 -52.51 27.97 12.61
CA ALA A 4 -51.48 27.66 11.64
C ALA A 4 -50.42 26.76 12.29
N SER A 5 -50.25 25.56 11.76
CA SER A 5 -49.12 24.68 12.09
C SER A 5 -47.87 25.21 11.40
N ASN A 6 -46.84 25.52 12.19
CA ASN A 6 -45.49 25.82 11.71
C ASN A 6 -44.91 24.59 10.99
N PRO A 7 -44.22 24.77 9.85
CA PRO A 7 -43.40 23.70 9.28
C PRO A 7 -42.14 23.49 10.12
N THR A 8 -41.85 22.21 10.37
CA THR A 8 -40.63 21.68 10.98
C THR A 8 -39.40 22.08 10.13
N PRO A 9 -38.24 22.40 10.72
CA PRO A 9 -37.05 22.73 9.93
C PRO A 9 -36.57 21.49 9.18
N GLU A 10 -36.43 21.62 7.86
CA GLU A 10 -35.73 20.66 7.01
C GLU A 10 -34.31 20.44 7.55
N GLY A 11 -33.91 19.17 7.63
CA GLY A 11 -32.57 18.77 8.06
C GLY A 11 -31.51 19.45 7.20
N SER A 12 -30.56 20.08 7.85
CA SER A 12 -29.40 20.73 7.24
C SER A 12 -28.71 19.77 6.26
N VAL A 13 -28.58 20.19 5.01
CA VAL A 13 -27.77 19.46 4.01
C VAL A 13 -26.34 19.36 4.54
N PRO A 14 -25.76 18.14 4.70
CA PRO A 14 -24.43 17.97 5.25
C PRO A 14 -23.39 18.71 4.38
N VAL A 15 -22.46 19.38 5.05
CA VAL A 15 -21.43 20.19 4.37
C VAL A 15 -20.35 19.24 3.84
N THR A 16 -19.77 19.52 2.67
CA THR A 16 -18.76 18.64 2.01
C THR A 16 -17.65 18.08 2.94
N PRO A 17 -17.08 18.83 3.90
CA PRO A 17 -16.10 18.29 4.85
C PRO A 17 -16.64 17.15 5.72
N GLU A 18 -17.90 17.22 6.15
CA GLU A 18 -18.53 16.19 6.98
C GLU A 18 -18.70 14.88 6.18
N LEU A 19 -18.97 14.99 4.87
CA LEU A 19 -19.07 13.85 3.96
C LEU A 19 -17.70 13.16 3.79
N THR A 20 -16.62 13.94 3.61
CA THR A 20 -15.28 13.39 3.40
C THR A 20 -14.65 12.85 4.68
N ASP A 21 -14.90 13.48 5.83
CA ASP A 21 -14.50 12.97 7.14
C ASP A 21 -15.20 11.65 7.48
N SER A 22 -16.49 11.53 7.16
CA SER A 22 -17.28 10.30 7.37
C SER A 22 -16.71 9.10 6.60
N ALA A 23 -16.42 9.28 5.31
CA ALA A 23 -15.78 8.25 4.49
C ALA A 23 -14.36 7.91 4.97
N ARG A 24 -13.58 8.91 5.40
CA ARG A 24 -12.26 8.70 5.98
C ARG A 24 -12.34 7.87 7.27
N ASN A 25 -13.26 8.20 8.16
CA ASN A 25 -13.45 7.49 9.43
C ASN A 25 -13.85 6.03 9.19
N PHE A 26 -14.77 5.77 8.26
CA PHE A 26 -15.15 4.41 7.86
C PHE A 26 -13.95 3.60 7.37
N ARG A 27 -13.14 4.16 6.46
CA ARG A 27 -11.94 3.49 5.96
C ARG A 27 -10.92 3.19 7.06
N LEU A 28 -10.70 4.13 7.98
CA LEU A 28 -9.80 3.91 9.12
C LEU A 28 -10.33 2.80 10.02
N ARG A 29 -11.64 2.77 10.30
CA ARG A 29 -12.26 1.72 11.11
C ARG A 29 -12.16 0.34 10.44
N MET A 30 -12.40 0.27 9.12
CA MET A 30 -12.24 -0.96 8.34
C MET A 30 -10.79 -1.47 8.39
N ALA A 31 -9.80 -0.59 8.36
CA ALA A 31 -8.40 -0.99 8.49
C ALA A 31 -8.05 -1.57 9.87
N VAL A 32 -8.67 -1.06 10.93
CA VAL A 32 -8.52 -1.63 12.28
C VAL A 32 -9.17 -3.01 12.35
N ILE A 33 -10.40 -3.15 11.85
CA ILE A 33 -11.14 -4.43 11.82
C ILE A 33 -10.35 -5.51 11.05
N ASP A 34 -9.78 -5.13 9.91
CA ASP A 34 -8.94 -5.98 9.07
C ASP A 34 -7.73 -6.51 9.85
N ARG A 35 -6.96 -5.62 10.50
CA ARG A 35 -5.78 -5.99 11.29
C ARG A 35 -6.14 -6.85 12.51
N GLU A 36 -7.21 -6.52 13.21
CA GLU A 36 -7.72 -7.32 14.33
C GLU A 36 -8.15 -8.72 13.87
N SER A 37 -8.77 -8.81 12.69
CA SER A 37 -9.17 -10.08 12.10
C SER A 37 -7.98 -10.90 11.60
N GLU A 38 -6.97 -10.28 10.97
CA GLU A 38 -5.74 -10.93 10.54
C GLU A 38 -5.05 -11.56 11.76
N ALA A 39 -4.80 -10.78 12.82
CA ALA A 39 -4.18 -11.28 14.04
C ALA A 39 -4.99 -12.42 14.69
N ALA A 40 -6.33 -12.31 14.71
CA ALA A 40 -7.19 -13.36 15.24
C ALA A 40 -7.16 -14.64 14.40
N LEU A 41 -7.07 -14.53 13.07
CA LEU A 41 -6.98 -15.67 12.16
C LEU A 41 -5.60 -16.34 12.21
N ASP A 42 -4.52 -15.57 12.33
CA ASP A 42 -3.17 -16.09 12.45
C ASP A 42 -3.01 -16.99 13.71
N MET A 43 -3.64 -16.61 14.83
CA MET A 43 -3.66 -17.43 16.04
C MET A 43 -4.42 -18.77 15.87
N THR A 44 -5.18 -18.94 14.79
CA THR A 44 -5.89 -20.20 14.48
C THR A 44 -5.10 -21.13 13.57
N CYS A 45 -3.96 -20.66 13.06
CA CYS A 45 -3.10 -21.39 12.14
C CYS A 45 -1.89 -22.01 12.83
N ASP A 46 -1.38 -23.12 12.30
CA ASP A 46 -0.08 -23.65 12.69
C ASP A 46 1.06 -22.86 12.04
N ARG A 47 2.30 -23.26 12.35
CA ARG A 47 3.52 -22.68 11.76
C ARG A 47 3.62 -22.82 10.25
N TYR A 48 2.78 -23.66 9.63
CA TYR A 48 2.73 -23.89 8.19
C TYR A 48 1.54 -23.16 7.53
N GLY A 49 0.83 -22.30 8.28
CA GLY A 49 -0.32 -21.55 7.79
C GLY A 49 -1.60 -22.37 7.66
N ARG A 50 -1.66 -23.60 8.19
CA ARG A 50 -2.86 -24.44 8.14
C ARG A 50 -3.76 -24.11 9.30
N THR A 51 -5.05 -23.89 9.05
CA THR A 51 -6.04 -23.65 10.12
C THR A 51 -6.24 -24.89 10.99
N VAL A 52 -5.83 -24.82 12.25
CA VAL A 52 -5.96 -25.89 13.26
C VAL A 52 -7.21 -25.68 14.13
N HIS A 53 -7.67 -24.43 14.29
CA HIS A 53 -8.83 -24.08 15.11
C HIS A 53 -9.98 -23.51 14.26
N ALA A 54 -10.67 -24.39 13.53
CA ALA A 54 -11.72 -23.99 12.59
C ALA A 54 -12.87 -23.17 13.23
N ASP A 55 -13.34 -23.57 14.42
CA ASP A 55 -14.41 -22.85 15.12
C ASP A 55 -13.98 -21.43 15.56
N ALA A 56 -12.73 -21.28 16.02
CA ALA A 56 -12.17 -19.98 16.38
C ALA A 56 -12.03 -19.08 15.15
N ALA A 57 -11.63 -19.65 14.01
CA ALA A 57 -11.53 -18.93 12.73
C ALA A 57 -12.91 -18.47 12.24
N ALA A 58 -13.94 -19.32 12.35
CA ALA A 58 -15.32 -18.97 12.02
C ALA A 58 -15.84 -17.83 12.93
N ALA A 59 -15.59 -17.92 14.24
CA ALA A 59 -15.98 -16.88 15.19
C ALA A 59 -15.28 -15.54 14.92
N ALA A 60 -14.00 -15.56 14.53
CA ALA A 60 -13.28 -14.35 14.12
C ALA A 60 -13.92 -13.67 12.91
N ARG A 61 -14.28 -14.45 11.87
CA ARG A 61 -14.97 -13.93 10.67
C ARG A 61 -16.35 -13.35 10.99
N VAL A 62 -17.11 -13.99 11.88
CA VAL A 62 -18.41 -13.48 12.33
C VAL A 62 -18.27 -12.13 13.04
N ARG A 63 -17.30 -12.00 13.96
CA ARG A 63 -17.02 -10.72 14.64
C ARG A 63 -16.62 -9.63 13.66
N ARG A 64 -15.72 -9.96 12.72
CA ARG A 64 -15.26 -9.05 11.65
C ARG A 64 -16.44 -8.52 10.83
N ASN A 65 -17.28 -9.41 10.32
CA ASN A 65 -18.41 -9.02 9.45
C ASN A 65 -19.42 -8.15 10.21
N ARG A 66 -19.72 -8.48 11.48
CA ARG A 66 -20.60 -7.65 12.32
C ARG A 66 -20.03 -6.25 12.55
N ALA A 67 -18.75 -6.16 12.93
CA ALA A 67 -18.09 -4.87 13.18
C ALA A 67 -18.03 -3.99 11.93
N ALA A 68 -17.87 -4.59 10.75
CA ALA A 68 -17.86 -3.87 9.47
C ALA A 68 -19.24 -3.31 9.11
N VAL A 69 -20.31 -4.08 9.33
CA VAL A 69 -21.69 -3.60 9.14
C VAL A 69 -21.97 -2.43 10.09
N GLU A 70 -21.65 -2.57 11.36
CA GLU A 70 -21.82 -1.51 12.36
C GLU A 70 -21.07 -0.23 11.94
N ALA A 71 -19.79 -0.34 11.57
CA ALA A 71 -18.99 0.79 11.11
C ALA A 71 -19.62 1.49 9.90
N TYR A 72 -20.12 0.75 8.91
CA TYR A 72 -20.79 1.34 7.75
C TYR A 72 -22.07 2.07 8.14
N THR A 73 -22.94 1.43 8.94
CA THR A 73 -24.23 2.00 9.34
C THR A 73 -24.07 3.29 10.15
N THR A 74 -23.09 3.35 11.04
CA THR A 74 -22.86 4.51 11.90
C THR A 74 -22.13 5.63 11.19
N GLN A 75 -21.12 5.30 10.37
CA GLN A 75 -20.16 6.31 9.89
C GLN A 75 -20.42 6.74 8.45
N LEU A 76 -20.92 5.86 7.58
CA LEU A 76 -20.99 6.12 6.14
C LEU A 76 -22.40 6.13 5.58
N ALA A 77 -23.28 5.24 6.02
CA ALA A 77 -24.64 5.10 5.49
C ALA A 77 -25.44 6.42 5.47
N PRO A 78 -25.39 7.30 6.50
CA PRO A 78 -26.12 8.58 6.47
C PRO A 78 -25.62 9.57 5.39
N HIS A 79 -24.39 9.37 4.90
CA HIS A 79 -23.68 10.33 4.05
C HIS A 79 -23.35 9.78 2.66
N ALA A 80 -23.55 8.48 2.41
CA ALA A 80 -23.11 7.80 1.20
C ALA A 80 -23.71 8.39 -0.09
N ASP A 81 -25.04 8.58 -0.13
CA ASP A 81 -25.73 9.10 -1.33
C ASP A 81 -25.29 10.56 -1.62
N ALA A 82 -25.24 11.41 -0.59
CA ALA A 82 -24.79 12.80 -0.73
C ALA A 82 -23.32 12.92 -1.19
N LEU A 83 -22.45 12.03 -0.70
CA LEU A 83 -21.06 11.95 -1.13
C LEU A 83 -20.94 11.57 -2.61
N LEU A 84 -21.69 10.57 -3.07
CA LEU A 84 -21.69 10.15 -4.47
C LEU A 84 -22.21 11.24 -5.40
N ASP A 85 -23.27 11.96 -5.01
CA ASP A 85 -23.83 13.06 -5.79
C ASP A 85 -22.88 14.27 -5.87
N ALA A 86 -22.15 14.56 -4.79
CA ALA A 86 -21.10 15.58 -4.82
C ALA A 86 -19.93 15.16 -5.74
N ALA A 87 -19.48 13.91 -5.64
CA ALA A 87 -18.40 13.38 -6.45
C ALA A 87 -18.74 13.34 -7.95
N ARG A 88 -19.96 12.94 -8.33
CA ARG A 88 -20.42 12.92 -9.72
C ARG A 88 -20.47 14.31 -10.33
N ARG A 89 -21.03 15.28 -9.60
CA ARG A 89 -21.07 16.68 -10.05
C ARG A 89 -19.67 17.24 -10.29
N ALA A 90 -18.74 17.00 -9.35
CA ALA A 90 -17.35 17.41 -9.53
C ALA A 90 -16.70 16.73 -10.73
N LEU A 91 -16.93 15.42 -10.92
CA LEU A 91 -16.40 14.65 -12.04
C LEU A 91 -16.83 15.20 -13.40
N ASP A 92 -18.08 15.67 -13.53
CA ASP A 92 -18.62 16.22 -14.78
C ASP A 92 -18.02 17.60 -15.12
N GLU A 93 -17.41 18.30 -14.16
CA GLU A 93 -16.73 19.59 -14.35
C GLU A 93 -15.24 19.43 -14.69
N LEU A 94 -14.66 18.22 -14.57
CA LEU A 94 -13.24 18.00 -14.78
C LEU A 94 -12.84 18.01 -16.27
N PRO A 95 -11.60 18.46 -16.59
CA PRO A 95 -11.08 18.40 -17.94
C PRO A 95 -10.94 16.94 -18.43
N PRO A 96 -11.07 16.66 -19.74
CA PRO A 96 -10.98 15.31 -20.26
C PRO A 96 -9.64 14.63 -19.92
N ALA A 97 -9.72 13.50 -19.22
CA ALA A 97 -8.56 12.68 -18.88
C ALA A 97 -8.88 11.18 -18.97
N ARG A 98 -7.84 10.35 -19.18
CA ARG A 98 -7.98 8.89 -19.36
C ARG A 98 -8.65 8.19 -18.17
N HIS A 99 -8.43 8.71 -16.96
CA HIS A 99 -8.91 8.10 -15.71
C HIS A 99 -10.38 8.38 -15.39
N LEU A 100 -11.02 9.36 -16.07
CA LEU A 100 -12.41 9.76 -15.76
C LEU A 100 -13.41 8.62 -15.95
N ALA A 101 -13.25 7.80 -17.00
CA ALA A 101 -14.13 6.66 -17.25
C ALA A 101 -14.04 5.61 -16.13
N GLY A 102 -12.83 5.36 -15.63
CA GLY A 102 -12.60 4.46 -14.49
C GLY A 102 -13.23 4.98 -13.20
N TRP A 103 -13.08 6.28 -12.91
CA TRP A 103 -13.73 6.89 -11.73
C TRP A 103 -15.25 6.84 -11.81
N ARG A 104 -15.85 7.10 -12.98
CA ARG A 104 -17.30 6.97 -13.17
C ARG A 104 -17.78 5.55 -12.87
N ALA A 105 -17.08 4.54 -13.41
CA ALA A 105 -17.40 3.14 -13.14
C ALA A 105 -17.29 2.78 -11.65
N VAL A 106 -16.29 3.32 -10.94
CA VAL A 106 -16.14 3.15 -9.48
C VAL A 106 -17.32 3.78 -8.73
N LEU A 107 -17.70 5.02 -9.04
CA LEU A 107 -18.83 5.68 -8.39
C LEU A 107 -20.15 4.92 -8.60
N ASP A 108 -20.36 4.36 -9.79
CA ASP A 108 -21.53 3.55 -10.09
C ASP A 108 -21.53 2.20 -9.35
N ALA A 109 -20.37 1.55 -9.24
CA ALA A 109 -20.21 0.34 -8.45
C ALA A 109 -20.42 0.57 -6.93
N LEU A 110 -19.96 1.72 -6.42
CA LEU A 110 -20.21 2.14 -5.04
C LEU A 110 -21.70 2.40 -4.79
N ALA A 111 -22.37 3.08 -5.72
CA ALA A 111 -23.82 3.31 -5.66
C ALA A 111 -24.61 1.99 -5.64
N ALA A 112 -24.26 1.05 -6.53
CA ALA A 112 -24.86 -0.28 -6.55
C ALA A 112 -24.61 -1.03 -5.23
N SER A 113 -23.39 -0.96 -4.69
CA SER A 113 -23.04 -1.59 -3.41
C SER A 113 -23.81 -0.99 -2.23
N ALA A 114 -24.01 0.34 -2.18
CA ALA A 114 -24.84 0.97 -1.15
C ALA A 114 -26.31 0.55 -1.25
N ALA A 115 -26.84 0.38 -2.46
CA ALA A 115 -28.20 -0.11 -2.67
C ALA A 115 -28.36 -1.56 -2.15
N GLU A 116 -27.40 -2.44 -2.45
CA GLU A 116 -27.41 -3.82 -1.95
C GLU A 116 -27.26 -3.90 -0.43
N ILE A 117 -26.38 -3.09 0.18
CA ILE A 117 -26.25 -3.03 1.64
C ILE A 117 -27.57 -2.58 2.27
N ARG A 118 -28.17 -1.48 1.78
CA ARG A 118 -29.45 -0.96 2.29
C ARG A 118 -30.56 -2.01 2.17
N ARG A 119 -30.70 -2.64 1.00
CA ARG A 119 -31.66 -3.71 0.75
C ARG A 119 -31.52 -4.88 1.72
N ALA A 120 -30.30 -5.30 2.01
CA ALA A 120 -30.04 -6.40 2.94
C ALA A 120 -30.37 -6.00 4.39
N LEU A 121 -30.00 -4.79 4.80
CA LEU A 121 -30.23 -4.28 6.16
C LEU A 121 -31.72 -4.01 6.44
N ASP A 122 -32.51 -3.66 5.42
CA ASP A 122 -33.95 -3.44 5.54
C ASP A 122 -34.76 -4.74 5.75
N GLN A 123 -34.13 -5.92 5.61
CA GLN A 123 -34.80 -7.20 5.85
C GLN A 123 -34.89 -7.53 7.35
N PRO A 124 -36.08 -7.87 7.87
CA PRO A 124 -36.25 -8.20 9.28
C PRO A 124 -35.64 -9.57 9.60
N ASP A 125 -34.66 -9.62 10.49
CA ASP A 125 -34.09 -10.87 11.02
C ASP A 125 -34.06 -10.87 12.55
N ILE A 126 -34.02 -12.07 13.11
CA ILE A 126 -33.78 -12.27 14.54
C ILE A 126 -32.28 -12.06 14.81
N PRO A 127 -31.89 -11.17 15.75
CA PRO A 127 -30.50 -10.98 16.14
C PRO A 127 -29.84 -12.29 16.61
N GLY A 128 -28.64 -12.56 16.14
CA GLY A 128 -27.86 -13.78 16.38
C GLY A 128 -28.27 -14.99 15.52
N SER A 129 -29.24 -14.85 14.61
CA SER A 129 -29.70 -15.98 13.79
C SER A 129 -28.68 -16.39 12.71
N PRO A 130 -28.67 -17.65 12.25
CA PRO A 130 -27.84 -18.08 11.12
C PRO A 130 -28.10 -17.28 9.84
N ALA A 131 -29.33 -16.81 9.63
CA ALA A 131 -29.69 -15.97 8.50
C ALA A 131 -28.98 -14.61 8.54
N GLU A 132 -28.98 -13.95 9.71
CA GLU A 132 -28.27 -12.69 9.91
C GLU A 132 -26.75 -12.87 9.68
N LEU A 133 -26.16 -13.94 10.21
CA LEU A 133 -24.74 -14.25 10.02
C LEU A 133 -24.38 -14.46 8.55
N ALA A 134 -25.19 -15.23 7.82
CA ALA A 134 -25.01 -15.44 6.38
C ALA A 134 -25.12 -14.13 5.60
N ARG A 135 -26.09 -13.29 5.94
CA ARG A 135 -26.28 -11.96 5.34
C ARG A 135 -25.09 -11.03 5.60
N HIS A 136 -24.61 -10.92 6.84
CA HIS A 136 -23.42 -10.13 7.16
C HIS A 136 -22.19 -10.63 6.39
N SER A 137 -22.07 -11.94 6.17
CA SER A 137 -21.02 -12.50 5.31
C SER A 137 -21.19 -12.11 3.85
N ALA A 138 -22.41 -12.12 3.32
CA ALA A 138 -22.71 -11.71 1.95
C ALA A 138 -22.45 -10.22 1.70
N LEU A 139 -22.56 -9.37 2.73
CA LEU A 139 -22.26 -7.94 2.64
C LEU A 139 -20.76 -7.61 2.62
N TRP A 140 -19.89 -8.55 3.01
CA TRP A 140 -18.46 -8.31 3.12
C TRP A 140 -17.84 -7.70 1.84
N PRO A 141 -18.06 -8.22 0.62
CA PRO A 141 -17.49 -7.65 -0.60
C PRO A 141 -17.92 -6.19 -0.85
N HIS A 142 -19.17 -5.83 -0.52
CA HIS A 142 -19.68 -4.47 -0.69
C HIS A 142 -19.06 -3.49 0.32
N LEU A 143 -18.91 -3.94 1.58
CA LEU A 143 -18.29 -3.15 2.64
C LEU A 143 -16.80 -2.90 2.34
N THR A 144 -16.10 -3.92 1.83
CA THR A 144 -14.69 -3.79 1.44
C THR A 144 -14.52 -2.89 0.22
N ALA A 145 -15.42 -2.98 -0.78
CA ALA A 145 -15.39 -2.08 -1.93
C ALA A 145 -15.54 -0.60 -1.50
N TRP A 146 -16.45 -0.31 -0.57
CA TRP A 146 -16.55 1.03 0.02
C TRP A 146 -15.28 1.43 0.78
N ALA A 147 -14.68 0.52 1.55
CA ALA A 147 -13.46 0.82 2.29
C ALA A 147 -12.25 1.12 1.38
N GLU A 148 -12.15 0.42 0.24
CA GLU A 148 -11.09 0.57 -0.74
C GLU A 148 -11.27 1.83 -1.60
N HIS A 149 -12.49 2.09 -2.06
CA HIS A 149 -12.73 3.07 -3.12
C HIS A 149 -13.41 4.36 -2.66
N SER A 150 -13.89 4.46 -1.42
CA SER A 150 -14.50 5.70 -0.89
C SER A 150 -13.57 6.91 -0.98
N SER A 151 -12.25 6.71 -0.91
CA SER A 151 -11.27 7.79 -1.07
C SER A 151 -11.37 8.49 -2.43
N ILE A 152 -11.76 7.76 -3.49
CA ILE A 152 -11.99 8.35 -4.82
C ILE A 152 -13.19 9.28 -4.77
N ALA A 153 -14.31 8.84 -4.18
CA ALA A 153 -15.50 9.67 -4.03
C ALA A 153 -15.24 10.90 -3.17
N SER A 154 -14.54 10.75 -2.03
CA SER A 154 -14.17 11.88 -1.16
C SER A 154 -13.25 12.88 -1.84
N ASN A 155 -12.18 12.41 -2.49
CA ASN A 155 -11.26 13.31 -3.17
C ASN A 155 -11.96 14.05 -4.32
N LEU A 156 -12.82 13.38 -5.09
CA LEU A 156 -13.61 14.01 -6.15
C LEU A 156 -14.56 15.08 -5.59
N ALA A 157 -15.29 14.77 -4.51
CA ALA A 157 -16.17 15.74 -3.86
C ALA A 157 -15.42 16.98 -3.36
N ASP A 158 -14.15 16.84 -2.96
CA ASP A 158 -13.31 17.96 -2.52
C ASP A 158 -12.63 18.74 -3.68
N GLN A 159 -12.51 18.18 -4.90
CA GLN A 159 -11.88 18.84 -6.05
C GLN A 159 -12.48 20.22 -6.36
N HIS A 160 -13.80 20.39 -6.19
CA HIS A 160 -14.49 21.65 -6.49
C HIS A 160 -13.99 22.85 -5.65
N LYS A 161 -13.47 22.60 -4.44
CA LYS A 161 -12.90 23.66 -3.59
C LYS A 161 -11.54 24.14 -4.08
N HIS A 162 -10.81 23.27 -4.76
CA HIS A 162 -9.43 23.53 -5.17
C HIS A 162 -9.34 24.28 -6.49
N HIS A 163 -10.38 24.34 -7.31
CA HIS A 163 -10.39 25.12 -8.56
C HIS A 163 -10.16 26.63 -8.39
N ARG A 164 -10.19 27.18 -7.17
CA ARG A 164 -9.83 28.58 -6.89
C ARG A 164 -8.32 28.73 -6.63
N HIS A 165 -7.52 28.48 -7.66
CA HIS A 165 -6.06 28.60 -7.61
C HIS A 165 -5.57 30.05 -7.56
N LYS A 166 -4.38 30.25 -6.99
CA LYS A 166 -3.61 31.51 -7.08
C LYS A 166 -3.30 31.77 -8.56
N ALA A 167 -3.22 33.04 -8.96
CA ALA A 167 -2.98 33.41 -10.35
C ALA A 167 -1.72 32.69 -10.89
N PRO A 168 -1.78 32.08 -12.09
CA PRO A 168 -0.64 31.41 -12.70
C PRO A 168 0.53 32.39 -12.88
N LEU A 169 1.75 31.86 -12.95
CA LEU A 169 2.94 32.62 -13.35
C LEU A 169 2.66 33.36 -14.65
N THR A 170 3.26 34.54 -14.83
CA THR A 170 3.27 35.19 -16.14
C THR A 170 4.05 34.33 -17.13
N ASP A 171 3.75 34.45 -18.43
CA ASP A 171 4.44 33.67 -19.47
C ASP A 171 5.97 33.88 -19.44
N GLU A 172 6.40 35.10 -19.13
CA GLU A 172 7.83 35.47 -19.00
C GLU A 172 8.48 34.79 -17.79
N GLU A 173 7.83 34.84 -16.63
CA GLU A 173 8.33 34.16 -15.42
C GLU A 173 8.36 32.64 -15.60
N GLN A 174 7.31 32.06 -16.19
CA GLN A 174 7.24 30.64 -16.47
C GLN A 174 8.39 30.20 -17.38
N GLN A 175 8.65 30.95 -18.46
CA GLN A 175 9.73 30.65 -19.38
C GLN A 175 11.09 30.72 -18.68
N MET A 176 11.36 31.79 -17.94
CA MET A 176 12.60 31.97 -17.19
C MET A 176 12.85 30.81 -16.23
N TRP A 177 11.88 30.47 -15.38
CA TRP A 177 12.02 29.38 -14.41
C TRP A 177 12.17 28.03 -15.09
N THR A 178 11.47 27.81 -16.21
CA THR A 178 11.58 26.56 -16.97
C THR A 178 12.98 26.39 -17.56
N GLU A 179 13.57 27.45 -18.12
CA GLU A 179 14.95 27.42 -18.64
C GLU A 179 15.96 27.15 -17.52
N MET A 180 15.81 27.82 -16.38
CA MET A 180 16.66 27.58 -15.21
C MET A 180 16.57 26.13 -14.72
N ALA A 181 15.36 25.59 -14.60
CA ALA A 181 15.14 24.21 -14.17
C ALA A 181 15.69 23.20 -15.18
N GLN A 182 15.56 23.45 -16.48
CA GLN A 182 16.14 22.61 -17.53
C GLN A 182 17.68 22.62 -17.45
N ALA A 183 18.29 23.78 -17.24
CA ALA A 183 19.73 23.90 -17.09
C ALA A 183 20.23 23.14 -15.85
N ALA A 184 19.54 23.26 -14.71
CA ALA A 184 19.86 22.52 -13.50
C ALA A 184 19.67 21.00 -13.66
N GLN A 185 18.60 20.57 -14.34
CA GLN A 185 18.39 19.16 -14.64
C GLN A 185 19.56 18.56 -15.44
N GLN A 186 20.07 19.27 -16.46
CA GLN A 186 21.20 18.83 -17.26
C GLN A 186 22.49 18.67 -16.43
N ARG A 187 22.63 19.45 -15.34
CA ARG A 187 23.74 19.34 -14.39
C ARG A 187 23.51 18.31 -13.29
N GLY A 188 22.30 17.75 -13.17
CA GLY A 188 21.91 16.85 -12.09
C GLY A 188 21.58 17.57 -10.77
N GLU A 189 21.28 18.87 -10.83
CA GLU A 189 21.02 19.77 -9.69
C GLU A 189 19.51 20.02 -9.47
N LEU A 190 18.66 19.18 -10.04
CA LEU A 190 17.20 19.20 -9.87
C LEU A 190 16.76 17.96 -9.09
N GLU A 191 16.60 18.09 -7.77
CA GLU A 191 16.30 16.97 -6.89
C GLU A 191 14.79 16.83 -6.66
N ARG A 192 14.18 15.74 -7.16
CA ARG A 192 12.74 15.49 -7.01
C ARG A 192 12.41 14.99 -5.62
N THR A 193 11.36 15.53 -5.00
CA THR A 193 10.93 15.15 -3.64
C THR A 193 9.59 14.42 -3.63
N GLU A 194 8.61 14.91 -4.39
CA GLU A 194 7.25 14.37 -4.40
C GLU A 194 6.65 14.47 -5.81
N SER A 195 5.65 13.64 -6.10
CA SER A 195 4.88 13.76 -7.33
C SER A 195 3.46 13.23 -7.15
N TRP A 196 2.49 13.92 -7.77
CA TRP A 196 1.10 13.47 -7.86
C TRP A 196 0.52 13.76 -9.23
N TYR A 197 -0.65 13.20 -9.52
CA TYR A 197 -1.41 13.57 -10.71
C TYR A 197 -2.42 14.67 -10.39
N ALA A 198 -2.60 15.60 -11.32
CA ALA A 198 -3.71 16.54 -11.32
C ALA A 198 -4.93 15.97 -12.06
N ALA A 199 -6.07 16.64 -11.93
CA ALA A 199 -7.35 16.24 -12.53
C ALA A 199 -7.35 16.18 -14.06
N ASP A 200 -6.43 16.87 -14.72
CA ASP A 200 -6.20 16.80 -16.17
C ASP A 200 -5.37 15.58 -16.61
N GLY A 201 -4.91 14.77 -15.65
CA GLY A 201 -4.10 13.59 -15.90
C GLY A 201 -2.62 13.88 -16.17
N GLN A 202 -2.16 15.11 -15.93
CA GLN A 202 -0.73 15.42 -15.98
C GLN A 202 -0.07 15.22 -14.60
N PRO A 203 1.16 14.67 -14.56
CA PRO A 203 1.92 14.61 -13.32
C PRO A 203 2.43 16.01 -12.95
N ILE A 204 2.44 16.26 -11.64
CA ILE A 204 3.04 17.44 -11.01
C ILE A 204 4.13 16.94 -10.07
N PRO A 205 5.39 16.91 -10.50
CA PRO A 205 6.51 16.67 -9.61
C PRO A 205 6.95 17.97 -8.93
N LEU A 206 7.33 17.85 -7.66
CA LEU A 206 8.06 18.87 -6.91
C LEU A 206 9.55 18.56 -6.94
N ALA A 207 10.36 19.58 -7.13
CA ALA A 207 11.81 19.46 -7.12
C ALA A 207 12.49 20.65 -6.46
N HIS A 208 13.58 20.39 -5.76
CA HIS A 208 14.52 21.41 -5.31
C HIS A 208 15.44 21.77 -6.46
N LEU A 209 15.40 23.05 -6.84
CA LEU A 209 16.31 23.67 -7.78
C LEU A 209 17.44 24.30 -6.97
N VAL A 210 18.65 23.74 -7.08
CA VAL A 210 19.83 24.28 -6.41
C VAL A 210 20.56 25.24 -7.35
N GLU A 211 20.71 26.49 -6.93
CA GLU A 211 21.44 27.51 -7.66
C GLU A 211 22.26 28.38 -6.69
N ASN A 212 23.58 28.46 -6.89
CA ASN A 212 24.47 29.29 -6.07
C ASN A 212 24.33 29.07 -4.54
N ASP A 213 24.21 27.81 -4.10
CA ASP A 213 23.96 27.38 -2.71
C ASP A 213 22.58 27.72 -2.13
N ASP A 214 21.68 28.33 -2.91
CA ASP A 214 20.27 28.52 -2.56
C ASP A 214 19.41 27.40 -3.17
N SER A 215 18.47 26.86 -2.39
CA SER A 215 17.52 25.84 -2.84
C SER A 215 16.12 26.42 -2.93
N THR A 216 15.55 26.43 -4.14
CA THR A 216 14.17 26.87 -4.38
C THR A 216 13.30 25.68 -4.75
N LEU A 217 12.16 25.50 -4.10
CA LEU A 217 11.22 24.46 -4.48
C LEU A 217 10.43 24.89 -5.71
N VAL A 218 10.54 24.14 -6.80
CA VAL A 218 9.79 24.35 -8.04
C VAL A 218 8.78 23.23 -8.27
N ALA A 219 7.62 23.58 -8.81
CA ALA A 219 6.60 22.64 -9.24
C ALA A 219 6.56 22.58 -10.76
N LEU A 220 6.62 21.37 -11.30
CA LEU A 220 6.66 21.15 -12.74
C LEU A 220 5.31 20.57 -13.20
N ARG A 221 4.99 20.74 -14.47
CA ARG A 221 3.87 20.06 -15.14
C ARG A 221 4.43 19.18 -16.24
N GLY A 222 4.24 17.88 -16.11
CA GLY A 222 4.81 16.87 -17.00
C GLY A 222 5.99 16.10 -16.38
N ASP A 223 6.47 15.09 -17.13
CA ASP A 223 7.63 14.28 -16.74
C ASP A 223 8.92 15.06 -17.05
N PRO A 224 9.79 15.33 -16.06
CA PRO A 224 11.00 16.11 -16.31
C PRO A 224 11.98 15.34 -17.21
N ASP A 225 11.89 14.02 -17.28
CA ASP A 225 12.73 13.18 -18.16
C ASP A 225 12.20 13.11 -19.60
N ALA A 226 11.08 13.76 -19.91
CA ALA A 226 10.50 13.86 -21.23
C ALA A 226 10.64 15.29 -21.79
N PRO A 227 10.53 15.53 -23.11
CA PRO A 227 10.42 16.89 -23.63
C PRO A 227 9.04 17.49 -23.30
N GLY A 228 8.99 18.82 -23.16
CA GLY A 228 7.72 19.57 -23.12
C GLY A 228 7.12 19.82 -21.74
N TRP A 229 7.82 19.51 -20.65
CA TRP A 229 7.42 19.95 -19.30
C TRP A 229 7.76 21.42 -19.06
N GLN A 230 7.06 22.03 -18.11
CA GLN A 230 7.20 23.45 -17.76
C GLN A 230 7.10 23.66 -16.25
N VAL A 231 7.73 24.71 -15.72
CA VAL A 231 7.52 25.16 -14.34
C VAL A 231 6.16 25.84 -14.24
N ILE A 232 5.37 25.49 -13.23
CA ILE A 232 4.04 26.07 -12.99
C ILE A 232 3.96 26.86 -11.67
N GLY A 233 5.03 26.84 -10.88
CA GLY A 233 5.13 27.59 -9.64
C GLY A 233 6.48 27.38 -8.97
N HIS A 234 6.83 28.33 -8.11
CA HIS A 234 7.98 28.25 -7.21
C HIS A 234 7.53 28.66 -5.80
N TYR A 235 8.08 28.01 -4.79
CA TYR A 235 7.58 28.07 -3.41
C TYR A 235 8.72 28.03 -2.41
N ALA A 236 8.48 28.55 -1.20
CA ALA A 236 9.47 28.48 -0.13
C ALA A 236 9.62 27.05 0.43
N HIS A 237 8.53 26.28 0.48
CA HIS A 237 8.50 24.91 1.00
C HIS A 237 7.27 24.12 0.52
N GLU A 238 7.28 22.80 0.73
CA GLU A 238 6.28 21.86 0.21
C GLU A 238 4.85 22.17 0.69
N CYS A 239 4.70 22.64 1.93
CA CYS A 239 3.40 23.02 2.50
C CYS A 239 2.75 24.22 1.80
N GLU A 240 3.54 25.13 1.20
CA GLU A 240 3.01 26.25 0.42
C GLU A 240 2.60 25.78 -0.97
N ALA A 241 3.47 24.96 -1.59
CA ALA A 241 3.21 24.33 -2.87
C ALA A 241 1.89 23.54 -2.84
N GLY A 242 1.69 22.69 -1.83
CA GLY A 242 0.46 21.89 -1.70
C GLY A 242 -0.83 22.68 -1.50
N LYS A 243 -0.75 23.94 -1.05
CA LYS A 243 -1.93 24.84 -0.93
C LYS A 243 -2.22 25.59 -2.23
N ALA A 244 -1.19 25.89 -3.02
CA ALA A 244 -1.30 26.71 -4.22
C ALA A 244 -1.56 25.87 -5.49
N LEU A 245 -1.00 24.67 -5.56
CA LEU A 245 -1.03 23.80 -6.72
C LEU A 245 -2.37 23.08 -6.91
N PRO A 246 -2.65 22.55 -8.12
CA PRO A 246 -3.74 21.61 -8.34
C PRO A 246 -3.74 20.47 -7.33
N ALA A 247 -4.92 20.22 -6.75
CA ALA A 247 -5.07 19.19 -5.73
C ALA A 247 -4.73 17.80 -6.29
N PRO A 248 -4.05 16.95 -5.50
CA PRO A 248 -3.73 15.61 -5.91
C PRO A 248 -5.01 14.81 -6.12
N VAL A 249 -5.07 14.07 -7.22
CA VAL A 249 -6.10 13.06 -7.43
C VAL A 249 -5.69 11.73 -6.76
N PRO A 250 -6.64 10.84 -6.41
CA PRO A 250 -6.30 9.53 -5.88
C PRO A 250 -5.31 8.79 -6.81
N PRO A 251 -4.23 8.21 -6.27
CA PRO A 251 -3.29 7.44 -7.07
C PRO A 251 -3.97 6.19 -7.65
N GLY A 252 -3.48 5.73 -8.79
CA GLY A 252 -3.88 4.46 -9.38
C GLY A 252 -3.42 3.25 -8.57
N VAL A 253 -3.91 2.07 -8.96
CA VAL A 253 -3.48 0.78 -8.42
C VAL A 253 -2.90 -0.08 -9.54
N LEU A 254 -1.91 -0.91 -9.22
CA LEU A 254 -1.29 -1.81 -10.20
C LEU A 254 -2.28 -2.88 -10.71
N ARG A 255 -3.09 -3.41 -9.79
CA ARG A 255 -4.07 -4.46 -10.02
C ARG A 255 -5.40 -4.04 -9.41
N ALA A 256 -6.41 -3.82 -10.25
CA ALA A 256 -7.75 -3.40 -9.80
C ALA A 256 -8.58 -4.57 -9.25
N ASP A 257 -8.15 -5.80 -9.51
CA ASP A 257 -8.77 -7.06 -9.09
C ASP A 257 -8.23 -7.57 -7.74
N VAL A 258 -7.22 -6.91 -7.16
CA VAL A 258 -6.63 -7.29 -5.88
C VAL A 258 -7.21 -6.45 -4.76
N SER A 259 -7.85 -7.11 -3.81
CA SER A 259 -8.39 -6.49 -2.60
C SER A 259 -7.53 -6.85 -1.38
N ARG A 260 -7.20 -5.84 -0.57
CA ARG A 260 -6.48 -6.06 0.70
C ARG A 260 -7.31 -6.81 1.72
N PHE A 261 -8.63 -6.66 1.66
CA PHE A 261 -9.57 -7.26 2.60
C PHE A 261 -10.00 -8.69 2.19
N ASN A 262 -9.67 -9.10 0.96
CA ASN A 262 -9.99 -10.41 0.39
C ASN A 262 -8.73 -11.15 -0.07
N ARG A 263 -7.62 -10.95 0.65
CA ARG A 263 -6.37 -11.69 0.38
C ARG A 263 -6.62 -13.19 0.52
N PRO A 264 -6.25 -14.01 -0.47
CA PRO A 264 -6.13 -15.45 -0.27
C PRO A 264 -5.20 -15.72 0.92
N ALA A 265 -5.43 -16.85 1.62
CA ALA A 265 -4.48 -17.29 2.63
C ALA A 265 -3.08 -17.39 2.00
N PRO A 266 -2.03 -16.88 2.66
CA PRO A 266 -0.68 -16.95 2.10
C PRO A 266 -0.33 -18.42 1.85
N ALA A 267 0.29 -18.69 0.69
CA ALA A 267 0.81 -20.01 0.42
C ALA A 267 1.88 -20.36 1.47
N PRO A 268 1.91 -21.60 2.00
CA PRO A 268 2.97 -22.03 2.90
C PRO A 268 4.34 -21.73 2.27
N GLU A 269 5.23 -21.09 3.02
CA GLU A 269 6.57 -20.75 2.54
C GLU A 269 7.58 -21.70 3.15
N VAL A 270 8.44 -22.31 2.34
CA VAL A 270 9.68 -22.91 2.84
C VAL A 270 10.70 -21.79 2.86
N SER A 271 11.14 -21.40 4.06
CA SER A 271 12.07 -20.27 4.16
C SER A 271 13.45 -20.67 3.63
N LEU A 272 14.16 -19.72 3.03
CA LEU A 272 15.55 -19.96 2.60
C LEU A 272 16.44 -20.41 3.78
N GLN A 273 16.13 -19.93 4.99
CA GLN A 273 16.83 -20.36 6.21
C GLN A 273 16.61 -21.83 6.52
N GLU A 274 15.41 -22.37 6.28
CA GLU A 274 15.13 -23.80 6.44
C GLU A 274 15.85 -24.63 5.38
N LEU A 275 15.81 -24.21 4.11
CA LEU A 275 16.56 -24.91 3.05
C LEU A 275 18.07 -24.96 3.33
N ILE A 276 18.65 -23.84 3.81
CA ILE A 276 20.06 -23.81 4.24
C ILE A 276 20.28 -24.77 5.42
N ARG A 277 19.37 -24.81 6.39
CA ARG A 277 19.46 -25.73 7.52
C ARG A 277 19.42 -27.18 7.04
N ASP A 278 18.53 -27.51 6.12
CA ASP A 278 18.37 -28.88 5.59
C ASP A 278 19.66 -29.34 4.87
N VAL A 279 20.32 -28.45 4.11
CA VAL A 279 21.64 -28.74 3.52
C VAL A 279 22.73 -28.91 4.59
N VAL A 280 22.72 -28.07 5.64
CA VAL A 280 23.72 -28.11 6.73
C VAL A 280 23.57 -29.37 7.59
N GLU A 281 22.34 -29.83 7.81
CA GLU A 281 22.01 -31.03 8.58
C GLU A 281 22.10 -32.31 7.73
N GLY A 282 22.05 -32.18 6.41
CA GLY A 282 22.12 -33.27 5.43
C GLY A 282 23.39 -34.11 5.52
N GLN A 283 23.25 -35.40 5.26
CA GLN A 283 24.33 -36.39 5.31
C GLN A 283 24.58 -37.03 3.95
N ALA A 284 23.57 -37.04 3.07
CA ALA A 284 23.63 -37.54 1.72
C ALA A 284 23.53 -36.40 0.69
N ALA A 285 24.07 -36.62 -0.51
CA ALA A 285 23.88 -35.69 -1.63
C ALA A 285 22.40 -35.49 -1.99
N GLY A 286 21.56 -36.51 -1.75
CA GLY A 286 20.10 -36.43 -1.89
C GLY A 286 19.44 -35.39 -1.00
N ASP A 287 19.93 -35.19 0.23
CA ASP A 287 19.37 -34.18 1.15
C ASP A 287 19.63 -32.75 0.61
N ALA A 288 20.83 -32.54 0.04
CA ALA A 288 21.18 -31.29 -0.60
C ALA A 288 20.40 -31.08 -1.91
N SER A 289 20.19 -32.15 -2.69
CA SER A 289 19.34 -32.15 -3.90
C SER A 289 17.91 -31.71 -3.57
N GLU A 290 17.28 -32.32 -2.54
CA GLU A 290 15.91 -31.99 -2.14
C GLU A 290 15.78 -30.53 -1.71
N ALA A 291 16.73 -30.01 -0.94
CA ALA A 291 16.73 -28.61 -0.53
C ALA A 291 16.88 -27.65 -1.73
N LEU A 292 17.72 -27.98 -2.71
CA LEU A 292 17.87 -27.17 -3.93
C LEU A 292 16.62 -27.25 -4.83
N LEU A 293 16.02 -28.43 -4.99
CA LEU A 293 14.75 -28.60 -5.71
C LEU A 293 13.62 -27.80 -5.03
N GLY A 294 13.60 -27.77 -3.69
CA GLY A 294 12.69 -26.91 -2.93
C GLY A 294 12.91 -25.41 -3.18
N ALA A 295 14.14 -24.97 -3.44
CA ALA A 295 14.47 -23.58 -3.75
C ALA A 295 13.89 -23.12 -5.10
N VAL A 296 13.84 -24.02 -6.08
CA VAL A 296 13.42 -23.77 -7.48
C VAL A 296 12.00 -24.26 -7.78
N GLN A 297 11.33 -24.89 -6.81
CA GLN A 297 10.00 -25.46 -6.97
C GLN A 297 9.02 -24.44 -7.54
N ARG A 298 8.26 -24.85 -8.57
CA ARG A 298 7.19 -24.06 -9.17
C ARG A 298 5.83 -24.53 -8.66
N GLY A 299 4.86 -23.63 -8.57
CA GLY A 299 3.45 -23.96 -8.30
C GLY A 299 2.91 -23.27 -7.06
N TYR A 300 1.91 -23.86 -6.41
CA TYR A 300 1.26 -23.24 -5.25
C TYR A 300 2.24 -23.00 -4.09
N ILE A 301 3.24 -23.86 -3.92
CA ILE A 301 4.35 -23.69 -2.96
C ILE A 301 5.59 -23.31 -3.76
N SER A 302 5.57 -22.14 -4.40
CA SER A 302 6.73 -21.64 -5.14
C SER A 302 7.91 -21.46 -4.20
N GLY A 303 9.08 -21.98 -4.61
CA GLY A 303 10.34 -21.80 -3.92
C GLY A 303 10.83 -20.34 -3.94
N PRO A 304 11.77 -19.97 -3.05
CA PRO A 304 12.29 -18.61 -2.93
C PRO A 304 12.83 -18.00 -4.22
N MET A 305 13.44 -18.78 -5.13
CA MET A 305 13.96 -18.25 -6.40
C MET A 305 12.84 -17.84 -7.36
N VAL A 306 11.77 -18.65 -7.43
CA VAL A 306 10.58 -18.36 -8.24
C VAL A 306 9.86 -17.12 -7.71
N ARG A 307 9.68 -17.02 -6.38
CA ARG A 307 9.05 -15.86 -5.74
C ARG A 307 9.84 -14.57 -5.94
N LEU A 308 11.17 -14.63 -5.89
CA LEU A 308 12.01 -13.46 -6.18
C LEU A 308 11.82 -12.99 -7.63
N ARG A 309 11.67 -13.91 -8.58
CA ARG A 309 11.34 -13.57 -9.98
C ARG A 309 9.98 -12.86 -10.08
N GLU A 310 8.96 -13.39 -9.42
CA GLU A 310 7.61 -12.80 -9.37
C GLU A 310 7.61 -11.39 -8.76
N LEU A 311 8.43 -11.16 -7.71
CA LEU A 311 8.61 -9.84 -7.11
C LEU A 311 9.22 -8.84 -8.10
N LEU A 312 10.29 -9.23 -8.82
CA LEU A 312 10.91 -8.37 -9.82
C LEU A 312 9.96 -8.07 -10.99
N GLU A 313 9.21 -9.07 -11.43
CA GLU A 313 8.21 -8.90 -12.48
C GLU A 313 7.11 -7.92 -12.05
N THR A 314 6.54 -8.11 -10.85
CA THR A 314 5.51 -7.23 -10.30
C THR A 314 6.03 -5.81 -10.09
N SER A 315 7.27 -5.67 -9.60
CA SER A 315 7.95 -4.38 -9.44
C SER A 315 8.22 -3.70 -10.79
N GLY A 316 8.55 -4.48 -11.83
CA GLY A 316 8.70 -3.99 -13.19
C GLY A 316 7.38 -3.49 -13.78
N GLN A 317 6.28 -4.20 -13.53
CA GLN A 317 4.94 -3.76 -13.91
C GLN A 317 4.57 -2.44 -13.21
N PHE A 318 4.87 -2.31 -11.91
CA PHE A 318 4.66 -1.07 -11.16
C PHE A 318 5.46 0.10 -11.77
N ALA A 319 6.76 -0.09 -12.00
CA ALA A 319 7.61 0.94 -12.60
C ALA A 319 7.12 1.36 -13.99
N GLY A 320 6.64 0.41 -14.80
CA GLY A 320 6.04 0.69 -16.10
C GLY A 320 4.72 1.47 -16.01
N ALA A 321 3.92 1.20 -14.97
CA ALA A 321 2.63 1.85 -14.73
C ALA A 321 2.75 3.31 -14.25
N LEU A 322 3.96 3.77 -13.88
CA LEU A 322 4.21 5.19 -13.57
C LEU A 322 4.15 6.09 -14.82
N GLU A 323 4.14 5.50 -16.02
CA GLU A 323 4.10 6.21 -17.32
C GLU A 323 5.23 7.24 -17.55
N SER A 324 6.26 7.29 -16.69
CA SER A 324 7.43 8.14 -16.84
C SER A 324 8.55 7.48 -17.66
N VAL A 325 9.47 8.28 -18.20
CA VAL A 325 10.67 7.80 -18.91
C VAL A 325 11.55 6.97 -17.96
N GLN A 326 11.82 7.48 -16.76
CA GLN A 326 12.59 6.76 -15.75
C GLN A 326 11.90 5.46 -15.32
N GLY A 327 10.57 5.47 -15.14
CA GLY A 327 9.78 4.28 -14.82
C GLY A 327 9.93 3.18 -15.87
N ARG A 328 9.85 3.54 -17.17
CA ARG A 328 10.09 2.60 -18.29
C ARG A 328 11.51 2.02 -18.29
N GLN A 329 12.52 2.83 -17.99
CA GLN A 329 13.90 2.36 -17.90
C GLN A 329 14.10 1.38 -16.72
N ILE A 330 13.53 1.69 -15.55
CA ILE A 330 13.55 0.81 -14.38
C ILE A 330 12.84 -0.51 -14.68
N ALA A 331 11.65 -0.47 -15.31
CA ALA A 331 10.92 -1.66 -15.72
C ALA A 331 11.75 -2.56 -16.65
N ALA A 332 12.44 -1.98 -17.64
CA ALA A 332 13.32 -2.73 -18.54
C ALA A 332 14.50 -3.40 -17.81
N ARG A 333 15.11 -2.70 -16.83
CA ARG A 333 16.18 -3.24 -15.99
C ARG A 333 15.69 -4.39 -15.12
N LEU A 334 14.54 -4.23 -14.47
CA LEU A 334 13.92 -5.28 -13.64
C LEU A 334 13.55 -6.51 -14.48
N ALA A 335 13.04 -6.32 -15.70
CA ALA A 335 12.78 -7.42 -16.63
C ALA A 335 14.05 -8.17 -17.05
N ALA A 336 15.18 -7.47 -17.20
CA ALA A 336 16.47 -8.10 -17.48
C ALA A 336 16.97 -8.93 -16.29
N LEU A 337 16.85 -8.41 -15.06
CA LEU A 337 17.17 -9.15 -13.84
C LEU A 337 16.27 -10.39 -13.66
N GLY A 338 14.98 -10.28 -13.96
CA GLY A 338 14.06 -11.42 -13.93
C GLY A 338 14.48 -12.56 -14.87
N ARG A 339 15.00 -12.23 -16.06
CA ARG A 339 15.58 -13.23 -16.98
C ARG A 339 16.85 -13.88 -16.45
N GLN A 340 17.69 -13.13 -15.73
CA GLN A 340 18.89 -13.70 -15.08
C GLN A 340 18.52 -14.66 -13.95
N ILE A 341 17.51 -14.33 -13.14
CA ILE A 341 16.99 -15.24 -12.11
C ILE A 341 16.40 -16.50 -12.73
N GLU A 342 15.67 -16.37 -13.84
CA GLU A 342 15.13 -17.54 -14.55
C GLU A 342 16.25 -18.47 -15.04
N PHE A 343 17.34 -17.90 -15.58
CA PHE A 343 18.52 -18.68 -15.96
C PHE A 343 19.13 -19.39 -14.74
N LEU A 344 19.40 -18.64 -13.65
CA LEU A 344 19.96 -19.22 -12.43
C LEU A 344 19.06 -20.29 -11.80
N THR A 345 17.74 -20.13 -11.87
CA THR A 345 16.78 -21.12 -11.39
C THR A 345 16.97 -22.45 -12.12
N ARG A 346 17.17 -22.42 -13.45
CA ARG A 346 17.40 -23.64 -14.24
C ARG A 346 18.75 -24.28 -13.95
N GLU A 347 19.80 -23.48 -13.80
CA GLU A 347 21.13 -24.00 -13.45
C GLU A 347 21.14 -24.66 -12.06
N VAL A 348 20.39 -24.10 -11.09
CA VAL A 348 20.23 -24.70 -9.77
C VAL A 348 19.40 -25.99 -9.84
N GLU A 349 18.35 -26.02 -10.67
CA GLU A 349 17.55 -27.22 -10.93
C GLU A 349 18.43 -28.35 -11.51
N GLU A 350 19.24 -28.07 -12.52
CA GLU A 350 20.17 -29.03 -13.13
C GLU A 350 21.23 -29.52 -12.12
N ALA A 351 21.83 -28.62 -11.34
CA ALA A 351 22.78 -29.00 -10.29
C ALA A 351 22.12 -29.85 -9.18
N ALA A 352 20.86 -29.59 -8.87
CA ALA A 352 20.10 -30.37 -7.90
C ALA A 352 19.82 -31.78 -8.43
N GLU A 353 19.46 -31.90 -9.72
CA GLU A 353 19.30 -33.19 -10.40
C GLU A 353 20.61 -33.99 -10.43
N ASP A 354 21.73 -33.35 -10.74
CA ASP A 354 23.08 -33.96 -10.72
C ASP A 354 23.47 -34.46 -9.32
N LEU A 355 23.20 -33.66 -8.28
CA LEU A 355 23.41 -34.07 -6.88
C LEU A 355 22.48 -35.23 -6.48
N GLY A 356 21.23 -35.22 -6.96
CA GLY A 356 20.27 -36.30 -6.72
C GLY A 356 20.65 -37.61 -7.42
N ALA A 357 21.26 -37.52 -8.61
CA ALA A 357 21.84 -38.66 -9.32
C ALA A 357 23.13 -39.17 -8.66
N THR A 358 23.80 -38.33 -7.87
CA THR A 358 25.00 -38.69 -7.14
C THR A 358 24.66 -39.49 -5.88
N VAL A 359 24.87 -40.80 -5.93
CA VAL A 359 24.75 -41.67 -4.73
C VAL A 359 25.99 -41.54 -3.85
N ALA A 360 26.09 -40.42 -3.12
CA ALA A 360 27.21 -40.14 -2.21
C ALA A 360 26.73 -39.67 -0.84
N VAL A 361 27.56 -39.93 0.17
CA VAL A 361 27.41 -39.43 1.54
C VAL A 361 28.62 -38.59 1.91
N LEU A 362 28.45 -37.67 2.86
CA LEU A 362 29.55 -36.87 3.38
C LEU A 362 30.62 -37.78 4.03
N PRO A 363 31.92 -37.48 3.83
CA PRO A 363 32.99 -38.31 4.40
C PRO A 363 32.97 -38.34 5.94
N PRO A 364 33.27 -39.49 6.57
CA PRO A 364 33.16 -39.67 8.02
C PRO A 364 34.13 -38.81 8.85
N HIS A 365 35.20 -38.26 8.24
CA HIS A 365 36.11 -37.34 8.91
C HIS A 365 35.50 -35.94 9.12
N ARG A 366 34.31 -35.66 8.56
CA ARG A 366 33.49 -34.50 8.91
C ARG A 366 32.67 -34.81 10.16
N THR A 367 33.37 -34.89 11.29
CA THR A 367 32.74 -35.23 12.58
C THR A 367 31.95 -34.05 13.13
N PRO A 368 30.65 -34.22 13.46
CA PRO A 368 29.86 -33.18 14.09
C PRO A 368 30.46 -32.81 15.45
N VAL A 369 30.57 -31.51 15.72
CA VAL A 369 31.08 -31.00 17.00
C VAL A 369 29.96 -31.04 18.04
N LEU A 370 30.13 -31.84 19.09
CA LEU A 370 29.19 -31.89 20.22
C LEU A 370 29.14 -30.53 20.92
N ARG A 371 28.04 -29.79 20.76
CA ARG A 371 27.75 -28.56 21.50
C ARG A 371 26.76 -28.86 22.62
N ILE A 372 27.29 -29.29 23.76
CA ILE A 372 26.49 -29.60 24.97
C ILE A 372 26.15 -28.31 25.77
N ARG A 373 26.74 -27.16 25.39
CA ARG A 373 26.48 -25.90 26.09
C ARG A 373 25.22 -25.23 25.51
N PRO A 374 24.17 -24.97 26.32
CA PRO A 374 23.07 -24.14 25.87
C PRO A 374 23.62 -22.79 25.46
N ARG A 375 23.22 -22.32 24.27
CA ARG A 375 23.49 -20.95 23.83
C ARG A 375 23.03 -20.01 24.95
N PRO A 376 23.88 -19.10 25.47
CA PRO A 376 23.40 -18.09 26.39
C PRO A 376 22.24 -17.38 25.72
N ALA A 377 21.10 -17.28 26.41
CA ALA A 377 20.06 -16.37 25.98
C ALA A 377 20.72 -15.01 25.76
N VAL A 378 20.42 -14.34 24.66
CA VAL A 378 20.79 -12.93 24.50
C VAL A 378 20.12 -12.22 25.66
N ASP A 379 20.91 -11.81 26.65
CA ASP A 379 20.45 -11.08 27.81
C ASP A 379 19.86 -9.75 27.32
N THR A 380 18.54 -9.73 27.16
CA THR A 380 17.78 -8.48 27.19
C THR A 380 17.69 -8.03 28.64
N THR A 381 18.83 -7.66 29.23
CA THR A 381 18.81 -6.87 30.46
C THR A 381 18.58 -5.41 30.03
N PRO A 382 17.52 -4.74 30.50
CA PRO A 382 17.34 -3.31 30.24
C PRO A 382 18.53 -2.52 30.81
N PRO A 383 18.93 -1.39 30.19
CA PRO A 383 20.09 -0.64 30.67
C PRO A 383 19.84 -0.19 32.10
N HIS A 384 20.72 -0.62 33.00
CA HIS A 384 20.74 -0.17 34.38
C HIS A 384 21.08 1.32 34.37
N SER A 385 20.13 2.14 34.80
CA SER A 385 20.30 3.57 35.02
C SER A 385 21.52 3.83 35.90
N ALA A 386 22.49 4.55 35.35
CA ALA A 386 23.63 5.06 36.08
C ALA A 386 23.17 5.93 37.25
N ALA A 387 23.66 5.62 38.45
CA ALA A 387 23.74 6.57 39.56
C ALA A 387 25.17 7.16 39.61
N PRO A 388 25.35 8.45 39.94
CA PRO A 388 26.56 9.19 39.59
C PRO A 388 27.71 8.98 40.59
N HIS A 389 28.92 8.89 40.05
CA HIS A 389 30.17 8.94 40.80
C HIS A 389 30.36 10.33 41.44
N GLN A 390 30.51 10.35 42.77
CA GLN A 390 30.94 11.53 43.51
C GLN A 390 32.47 11.67 43.45
N HIS A 391 32.89 12.91 43.22
CA HIS A 391 34.26 13.41 43.14
C HIS A 391 35.13 13.10 44.35
N ALA A 392 36.41 12.82 44.11
CA ALA A 392 37.49 13.26 44.99
C ALA A 392 38.77 13.48 44.17
N SER A 393 39.18 14.75 44.07
CA SER A 393 40.44 15.23 43.50
C SER A 393 41.65 14.83 44.34
N PRO A 394 42.86 14.81 43.76
CA PRO A 394 44.09 15.11 44.49
C PRO A 394 44.77 16.39 43.97
N PRO A 395 45.52 17.14 44.81
CA PRO A 395 46.22 18.35 44.38
C PRO A 395 47.71 18.13 44.01
N ALA A 396 48.18 19.00 43.11
CA ALA A 396 49.56 19.49 42.91
C ALA A 396 50.61 18.48 42.36
N ARG A 397 51.56 18.83 41.48
CA ARG A 397 52.39 20.05 41.35
C ARG A 397 52.93 20.24 39.92
N HIS A 398 53.18 21.51 39.58
CA HIS A 398 54.08 21.97 38.51
C HIS A 398 55.54 21.52 38.71
N ARG A 399 56.20 21.15 37.61
CA ARG A 399 57.39 21.86 37.13
C ARG A 399 57.50 21.77 35.61
#